data_AF-A0A943QLC4-F1
#
_entry.id   AF-A0A943QLC4-F1
#
_cell.length_a   1.000
_cell.length_b   1.000
_cell.length_c   1.000
_cell.angle_alpha   90.00
_cell.angle_beta   90.00
_cell.angle_gamma   90.00
#
_symmetry.space_group_name_H-M   'P 1'
#
loop_
_entity.id
_entity.type
_entity.pdbx_description
1 polymer ?
#
loop_
_entity_poly.entity_id
_entity_poly.type
_entity_poly.pdbx_seq_one_letter_code
_entity_poly.pdbx_strand_id
1 'polypeptide(L)'
;MDNIFTIFKTNGDFTELMNDSLLELALDEDSYTLKDTINYLDISKNFRQFSDGLTNFIKNHGYNDKLDDIPAKTNFLYKKFCDEEIKISKATIKSWFLDSRPASNSLSRENMFKFCFALGLSKNESAKFFSDVYFEKYFNYRDINELIYFYSLKNGLNYKQAIPLLSKAKKIIESDISSKNNNTIYTKEIGEQVNSISKDLELLEYIETNKYNFKKSSTSAINILNNLVNQAKKLAVEESIIFNLDTKNMDKSSMDFLIYIIHDLRSEKISKSNSSSIVSNDGNFKKIIFKNYPTKITFSNIFNNKHITFDMLRKSLVLLSFYTFWADICINKDDSPDNSIVFVHETNDMLIEAGMNRLYPGNPFDWLFLYCSNTSYPLDTFREIISEILDDDLG
;
A
#
# COMPACT_ATOMS: atom_id res chain seq x y z
N MET A 1 -22.38 12.64 24.79
CA MET A 1 -22.56 11.68 23.68
C MET A 1 -21.23 11.00 23.53
N ASP A 2 -21.09 9.84 24.14
CA ASP A 2 -19.92 9.00 23.93
C ASP A 2 -19.86 8.67 22.44
N ASN A 3 -18.72 8.98 21.82
CA ASN A 3 -18.52 8.86 20.39
C ASN A 3 -18.76 7.40 20.01
N ILE A 4 -19.81 7.12 19.22
CA ILE A 4 -20.26 5.75 18.87
C ILE A 4 -19.08 4.94 18.28
N PHE A 5 -18.16 5.60 17.60
CA PHE A 5 -16.92 5.02 17.06
C PHE A 5 -15.89 4.55 18.12
N THR A 6 -16.07 4.87 19.41
CA THR A 6 -15.24 4.32 20.49
C THR A 6 -15.69 2.91 20.91
N ILE A 7 -16.82 2.42 20.36
CA ILE A 7 -17.44 1.13 20.69
C ILE A 7 -16.99 0.02 19.72
N PHE A 8 -15.93 0.22 18.90
CA PHE A 8 -15.30 -0.91 18.23
C PHE A 8 -14.54 -1.77 19.25
N LYS A 9 -15.25 -2.81 19.70
CA LYS A 9 -14.89 -3.76 20.75
C LYS A 9 -13.44 -4.24 20.67
N THR A 10 -12.77 -4.20 21.82
CA THR A 10 -11.35 -4.51 22.03
C THR A 10 -10.98 -6.02 21.98
N ASN A 11 -11.73 -6.87 21.26
CA ASN A 11 -11.56 -8.33 21.35
C ASN A 11 -11.39 -9.09 20.00
N GLY A 12 -11.20 -8.41 18.85
CA GLY A 12 -10.92 -9.03 17.54
C GLY A 12 -9.53 -8.67 16.97
N ASP A 13 -9.05 -9.38 15.93
CA ASP A 13 -7.88 -8.91 15.15
C ASP A 13 -8.23 -7.55 14.51
N PHE A 14 -7.28 -6.61 14.42
CA PHE A 14 -7.54 -5.29 13.84
C PHE A 14 -8.06 -5.38 12.41
N THR A 15 -7.61 -6.38 11.65
CA THR A 15 -8.12 -6.65 10.31
C THR A 15 -9.63 -6.96 10.33
N GLU A 16 -10.10 -7.75 11.30
CA GLU A 16 -11.51 -8.08 11.46
C GLU A 16 -12.31 -6.84 11.84
N LEU A 17 -11.81 -6.05 12.79
CA LEU A 17 -12.45 -4.79 13.21
C LEU A 17 -12.62 -3.80 12.05
N MET A 18 -11.65 -3.74 11.13
CA MET A 18 -11.72 -2.88 9.96
C MET A 18 -12.65 -3.41 8.86
N ASN A 19 -12.85 -4.73 8.78
CA ASN A 19 -13.85 -5.33 7.90
C ASN A 19 -15.26 -5.13 8.45
N ASP A 20 -15.44 -5.32 9.76
CA ASP A 20 -16.73 -5.12 10.42
C ASP A 20 -17.19 -3.67 10.28
N SER A 21 -16.29 -2.70 10.49
CA SER A 21 -16.61 -1.29 10.31
C SER A 21 -16.95 -0.94 8.86
N LEU A 22 -16.32 -1.61 7.89
CA LEU A 22 -16.63 -1.44 6.48
C LEU A 22 -18.05 -1.89 6.17
N LEU A 23 -18.42 -3.09 6.61
CA LEU A 23 -19.73 -3.67 6.35
C LEU A 23 -20.83 -2.88 7.06
N GLU A 24 -20.59 -2.48 8.31
CA GLU A 24 -21.52 -1.68 9.10
C GLU A 24 -21.78 -0.32 8.45
N LEU A 25 -20.74 0.41 8.04
CA LEU A 25 -20.89 1.74 7.44
C LEU A 25 -21.44 1.69 6.00
N ALA A 26 -21.12 0.65 5.22
CA ALA A 26 -21.51 0.59 3.81
C ALA A 26 -22.88 -0.05 3.58
N LEU A 27 -23.29 -1.03 4.40
CA LEU A 27 -24.53 -1.80 4.16
C LEU A 27 -25.74 -1.31 4.97
N ASP A 28 -25.52 -0.50 6.00
CA ASP A 28 -26.58 0.09 6.83
C ASP A 28 -26.73 1.60 6.50
N GLU A 29 -26.98 1.90 5.22
CA GLU A 29 -27.15 3.27 4.71
C GLU A 29 -28.34 4.02 5.37
N ASP A 30 -29.29 3.29 5.97
CA ASP A 30 -30.39 3.86 6.74
C ASP A 30 -29.94 4.41 8.10
N SER A 31 -28.89 3.82 8.69
CA SER A 31 -28.38 4.17 10.02
C SER A 31 -27.16 5.08 9.98
N TYR A 32 -26.40 5.07 8.88
CA TYR A 32 -25.14 5.81 8.75
C TYR A 32 -25.14 6.72 7.52
N THR A 33 -24.79 7.98 7.75
CA THR A 33 -24.66 8.97 6.67
C THR A 33 -23.23 9.01 6.14
N LEU A 34 -23.03 9.59 4.95
CA LEU A 34 -21.69 9.91 4.45
C LEU A 34 -20.84 10.68 5.47
N LYS A 35 -21.47 11.58 6.25
CA LYS A 35 -20.79 12.34 7.30
C LYS A 35 -20.25 11.43 8.40
N ASP A 36 -20.96 10.35 8.75
CA ASP A 36 -20.50 9.37 9.72
C ASP A 36 -19.27 8.62 9.19
N THR A 37 -19.26 8.26 7.91
CA THR A 37 -18.08 7.71 7.24
C THR A 37 -16.91 8.69 7.21
N ILE A 38 -17.13 9.95 6.81
CA ILE A 38 -16.07 10.97 6.80
C ILE A 38 -15.51 11.18 8.21
N ASN A 39 -16.36 11.21 9.23
CA ASN A 39 -15.93 11.27 10.63
C ASN A 39 -15.12 10.02 11.01
N TYR A 40 -15.57 8.82 10.63
CA TYR A 40 -14.84 7.58 10.88
C TYR A 40 -13.45 7.63 10.24
N LEU A 41 -13.38 8.13 9.01
CA LEU A 41 -12.15 8.31 8.27
C LEU A 41 -11.23 9.31 8.96
N ASP A 42 -11.74 10.47 9.37
CA ASP A 42 -10.95 11.56 9.96
C ASP A 42 -10.42 11.25 11.38
N ILE A 43 -11.11 10.37 12.12
CA ILE A 43 -10.64 9.93 13.45
C ILE A 43 -9.39 9.06 13.29
N SER A 44 -8.23 9.70 13.45
CA SER A 44 -6.90 9.07 13.42
C SER A 44 -6.69 7.87 14.37
N LYS A 45 -7.60 7.64 15.32
CA LYS A 45 -7.60 6.49 16.23
C LYS A 45 -8.28 5.25 15.65
N ASN A 46 -9.13 5.41 14.63
CA ASN A 46 -9.83 4.30 14.00
C ASN A 46 -8.87 3.46 13.15
N PHE A 47 -7.87 4.11 12.54
CA PHE A 47 -6.79 3.42 11.85
C PHE A 47 -5.54 3.30 12.73
N ARG A 48 -4.94 2.12 12.69
CA ARG A 48 -3.73 1.80 13.43
C ARG A 48 -2.53 2.59 12.90
N GLN A 49 -1.89 3.36 13.79
CA GLN A 49 -0.61 3.98 13.48
C GLN A 49 0.51 2.93 13.46
N PHE A 50 1.63 3.27 12.82
CA PHE A 50 2.80 2.37 12.79
C PHE A 50 3.28 2.02 14.20
N SER A 51 3.34 2.99 15.11
CA SER A 51 3.75 2.80 16.51
C SER A 51 2.83 1.85 17.28
N ASP A 52 1.52 1.96 17.07
CA ASP A 52 0.50 1.09 17.69
C ASP A 52 0.59 -0.33 17.11
N GLY A 53 0.71 -0.44 15.78
CA GLY A 53 0.90 -1.71 15.11
C GLY A 53 2.18 -2.41 15.54
N LEU A 54 3.29 -1.67 15.65
CA LEU A 54 4.55 -2.18 16.15
C LEU A 54 4.44 -2.63 17.62
N THR A 55 3.77 -1.86 18.46
CA THR A 55 3.54 -2.19 19.88
C THR A 55 2.76 -3.50 20.02
N ASN A 56 1.66 -3.65 19.28
CA ASN A 56 0.89 -4.90 19.26
C ASN A 56 1.68 -6.06 18.66
N PHE A 57 2.47 -5.80 17.62
CA PHE A 57 3.31 -6.81 17.00
C PHE A 57 4.34 -7.36 18.00
N ILE A 58 5.11 -6.51 18.69
CA ILE A 58 6.13 -6.96 19.65
C ILE A 58 5.54 -7.64 20.89
N LYS A 59 4.32 -7.28 21.30
CA LYS A 59 3.57 -7.97 22.37
C LYS A 59 3.41 -9.45 22.05
N ASN A 60 3.03 -9.75 20.81
CA ASN A 60 2.88 -11.13 20.32
C ASN A 60 4.22 -11.86 20.12
N HIS A 61 5.35 -11.14 20.25
CA HIS A 61 6.72 -11.67 20.09
C HIS A 61 7.56 -11.52 21.38
N GLY A 62 6.90 -11.57 22.53
CA GLY A 62 7.56 -11.70 23.85
C GLY A 62 7.78 -10.40 24.62
N TYR A 63 7.17 -9.29 24.21
CA TYR A 63 7.14 -8.07 25.02
C TYR A 63 6.01 -8.13 26.07
N ASN A 64 6.36 -8.09 27.35
CA ASN A 64 5.43 -8.26 28.48
C ASN A 64 5.30 -7.04 29.40
N ASP A 65 6.02 -5.95 29.13
CA ASP A 65 5.95 -4.72 29.92
C ASP A 65 4.77 -3.82 29.46
N LYS A 66 4.64 -2.64 30.08
CA LYS A 66 3.56 -1.68 29.81
C LYS A 66 3.59 -1.16 28.37
N LEU A 67 2.47 -1.26 27.65
CA LEU A 67 2.38 -0.93 26.21
C LEU A 67 2.57 0.57 25.90
N ASP A 68 2.33 1.45 26.86
CA ASP A 68 2.48 2.90 26.77
C ASP A 68 3.92 3.37 27.12
N ASP A 69 4.77 2.49 27.65
CA ASP A 69 6.15 2.82 28.03
C ASP A 69 7.12 2.74 26.84
N ILE A 70 7.32 3.89 26.18
CA ILE A 70 8.24 4.02 25.04
C ILE A 70 9.69 3.60 25.39
N PRO A 71 10.30 4.06 26.50
CA PRO A 71 11.60 3.56 26.95
C PRO A 71 11.69 2.04 27.09
N ALA A 72 10.69 1.39 27.70
CA ALA A 72 10.67 -0.06 27.87
C ALA A 72 10.60 -0.78 26.52
N LYS A 73 9.69 -0.38 25.62
CA LYS A 73 9.59 -0.91 24.25
C LYS A 73 10.89 -0.74 23.46
N THR A 74 11.50 0.43 23.58
CA THR A 74 12.78 0.74 22.93
C THR A 74 13.90 -0.16 23.43
N ASN A 75 14.01 -0.36 24.75
CA ASN A 75 15.05 -1.21 25.33
C ASN A 75 14.83 -2.69 25.02
N PHE A 76 13.57 -3.17 25.00
CA PHE A 76 13.23 -4.52 24.57
C PHE A 76 13.73 -4.80 23.15
N LEU A 77 13.35 -3.96 22.18
CA LEU A 77 13.81 -4.13 20.80
C LEU A 77 15.32 -3.95 20.67
N TYR A 78 15.90 -2.96 21.34
CA TYR A 78 17.36 -2.77 21.29
C TYR A 78 18.12 -4.01 21.79
N LYS A 79 17.63 -4.64 22.86
CA LYS A 79 18.19 -5.90 23.36
C LYS A 79 18.11 -7.00 22.30
N LYS A 80 16.95 -7.18 21.65
CA LYS A 80 16.78 -8.16 20.56
C LYS A 80 17.78 -7.96 19.41
N PHE A 81 18.04 -6.71 19.02
CA PHE A 81 19.06 -6.41 18.02
C PHE A 81 20.47 -6.73 18.52
N CYS A 82 20.80 -6.42 19.78
CA CYS A 82 22.09 -6.75 20.37
C CYS A 82 22.33 -8.26 20.48
N ASP A 83 21.31 -9.03 20.87
CA ASP A 83 21.37 -10.49 20.99
C ASP A 83 21.72 -11.15 19.65
N GLU A 84 21.26 -10.57 18.53
CA GLU A 84 21.57 -11.00 17.16
C GLU A 84 22.80 -10.30 16.53
N GLU A 85 23.58 -9.57 17.33
CA GLU A 85 24.75 -8.79 16.89
C GLU A 85 24.45 -7.76 15.77
N ILE A 86 23.21 -7.28 15.68
CA ILE A 86 22.75 -6.34 14.64
C ILE A 86 22.96 -4.90 15.11
N LYS A 87 23.69 -4.12 14.30
CA LYS A 87 23.93 -2.69 14.58
C LYS A 87 22.70 -1.85 14.27
N ILE A 88 22.21 -1.14 15.28
CA ILE A 88 21.19 -0.08 15.16
C ILE A 88 21.34 0.91 16.32
N SER A 89 20.87 2.16 16.14
CA SER A 89 20.89 3.14 17.23
C SER A 89 19.62 3.06 18.08
N LYS A 90 19.73 3.28 19.40
CA LYS A 90 18.55 3.40 20.29
C LYS A 90 17.62 4.53 19.85
N ALA A 91 18.18 5.63 19.32
CA ALA A 91 17.40 6.75 18.83
C ALA A 91 16.50 6.35 17.65
N THR A 92 17.01 5.55 16.71
CA THR A 92 16.23 5.00 15.58
C THR A 92 15.10 4.08 16.05
N ILE A 93 15.34 3.22 17.04
CA ILE A 93 14.26 2.38 17.58
C ILE A 93 13.22 3.24 18.32
N LYS A 94 13.69 4.23 19.10
CA LYS A 94 12.79 5.14 19.82
C LYS A 94 11.89 5.92 18.87
N SER A 95 12.44 6.37 17.73
CA SER A 95 11.66 7.12 16.73
C SER A 95 10.52 6.28 16.12
N TRP A 96 10.65 4.95 16.06
CA TRP A 96 9.55 4.07 15.61
C TRP A 96 8.31 4.08 16.51
N PHE A 97 8.47 4.53 17.76
CA PHE A 97 7.38 4.68 18.73
C PHE A 97 6.95 6.14 18.95
N LEU A 98 7.59 7.10 18.27
CA LEU A 98 7.35 8.54 18.44
C LEU A 98 6.95 9.24 17.14
N ASP A 99 7.58 8.86 16.04
CA ASP A 99 7.45 9.50 14.73
C ASP A 99 6.50 8.72 13.82
N SER A 100 6.13 9.39 12.72
CA SER A 100 5.42 8.74 11.61
C SER A 100 6.23 7.56 11.04
N ARG A 101 5.49 6.61 10.43
CA ARG A 101 5.99 5.39 9.80
C ARG A 101 7.34 5.59 9.08
N PRO A 102 8.30 4.64 9.20
CA PRO A 102 9.57 4.71 8.46
C PRO A 102 9.35 4.96 6.96
N ALA A 103 10.30 5.64 6.32
CA ALA A 103 10.19 5.96 4.90
C ALA A 103 10.41 4.73 4.01
N SER A 104 9.84 4.71 2.81
CA SER A 104 9.95 3.59 1.87
C SER A 104 11.33 3.43 1.20
N ASN A 105 12.37 4.14 1.68
CA ASN A 105 13.70 4.12 1.10
C ASN A 105 14.50 2.86 1.50
N SER A 106 15.57 2.57 0.73
CA SER A 106 16.38 1.35 0.91
C SER A 106 16.93 1.19 2.33
N LEU A 107 17.42 2.27 2.95
CA LEU A 107 17.96 2.22 4.31
C LEU A 107 16.89 1.86 5.36
N SER A 108 15.72 2.48 5.27
CA SER A 108 14.63 2.24 6.21
C SER A 108 14.06 0.84 6.02
N ARG A 109 13.91 0.37 4.77
CA ARG A 109 13.53 -1.02 4.46
C ARG A 109 14.54 -2.02 4.99
N GLU A 110 15.85 -1.76 4.84
CA GLU A 110 16.90 -2.61 5.43
C GLU A 110 16.76 -2.70 6.95
N ASN A 111 16.46 -1.58 7.64
CA ASN A 111 16.21 -1.60 9.08
C ASN A 111 14.96 -2.40 9.46
N MET A 112 13.92 -2.40 8.63
CA MET A 112 12.73 -3.23 8.84
C MET A 112 13.02 -4.73 8.65
N PHE A 113 13.90 -5.12 7.71
CA PHE A 113 14.37 -6.51 7.64
C PHE A 113 15.25 -6.88 8.83
N LYS A 114 16.16 -6.00 9.26
CA LYS A 114 16.93 -6.20 10.49
C LYS A 114 16.04 -6.40 11.71
N PHE A 115 14.93 -5.66 11.80
CA PHE A 115 13.91 -5.88 12.82
C PHE A 115 13.32 -7.29 12.74
N CYS A 116 12.99 -7.77 11.53
CA CYS A 116 12.49 -9.14 11.34
C CYS A 116 13.51 -10.19 11.82
N PHE A 117 14.80 -10.01 11.49
CA PHE A 117 15.86 -10.90 11.98
C PHE A 117 16.03 -10.83 13.50
N ALA A 118 16.03 -9.62 14.09
CA ALA A 118 16.20 -9.42 15.52
C ALA A 118 15.10 -10.10 16.36
N LEU A 119 13.87 -10.20 15.81
CA LEU A 119 12.77 -10.93 16.44
C LEU A 119 12.71 -12.41 16.07
N GLY A 120 13.59 -12.90 15.19
CA GLY A 120 13.56 -14.29 14.71
C GLY A 120 12.31 -14.64 13.92
N LEU A 121 11.76 -13.68 13.17
CA LEU A 121 10.52 -13.89 12.42
C LEU A 121 10.72 -14.87 11.27
N SER A 122 9.69 -15.68 10.99
CA SER A 122 9.60 -16.47 9.76
C SER A 122 9.35 -15.57 8.54
N LYS A 123 9.45 -16.14 7.33
CA LYS A 123 9.07 -15.44 6.09
C LYS A 123 7.62 -14.93 6.12
N ASN A 124 6.71 -15.70 6.72
CA ASN A 124 5.27 -15.38 6.74
C ASN A 124 4.98 -14.25 7.75
N GLU A 125 5.58 -14.32 8.93
CA GLU A 125 5.47 -13.24 9.94
C GLU A 125 6.11 -11.95 9.45
N SER A 126 7.25 -12.05 8.76
CA SER A 126 7.90 -10.90 8.13
C SER A 126 6.99 -10.30 7.05
N ALA A 127 6.36 -11.12 6.21
CA ALA A 127 5.40 -10.63 5.22
C ALA A 127 4.22 -9.92 5.88
N LYS A 128 3.65 -10.52 6.95
CA LYS A 128 2.57 -9.94 7.75
C LYS A 128 2.97 -8.62 8.41
N PHE A 129 4.19 -8.50 8.94
CA PHE A 129 4.69 -7.23 9.49
C PHE A 129 4.75 -6.13 8.43
N PHE A 130 5.31 -6.45 7.25
CA PHE A 130 5.40 -5.49 6.17
C PHE A 130 4.02 -5.07 5.64
N SER A 131 3.06 -5.99 5.54
CA SER A 131 1.72 -5.72 5.04
C SER A 131 0.81 -5.04 6.06
N ASP A 132 0.82 -5.46 7.31
CA ASP A 132 -0.21 -5.12 8.31
C ASP A 132 0.25 -4.04 9.31
N VAL A 133 1.56 -3.74 9.35
CA VAL A 133 2.14 -2.72 10.23
C VAL A 133 2.87 -1.66 9.43
N TYR A 134 3.78 -2.08 8.55
CA TYR A 134 4.59 -1.15 7.77
C TYR A 134 3.86 -0.62 6.52
N PHE A 135 2.79 -1.27 6.06
CA PHE A 135 2.01 -0.95 4.85
C PHE A 135 2.89 -0.72 3.61
N GLU A 136 3.88 -1.58 3.43
CA GLU A 136 4.83 -1.51 2.33
C GLU A 136 4.90 -2.86 1.63
N LYS A 137 5.52 -2.88 0.44
CA LYS A 137 5.86 -4.15 -0.22
C LYS A 137 6.63 -5.04 0.75
N TYR A 138 6.25 -6.31 0.89
CA TYR A 138 6.97 -7.19 1.80
C TYR A 138 8.36 -7.57 1.26
N PHE A 139 8.45 -8.38 0.20
CA PHE A 139 9.72 -8.74 -0.44
C PHE A 139 9.79 -8.22 -1.86
N ASN A 140 10.80 -7.42 -2.17
CA ASN A 140 11.14 -7.06 -3.54
C ASN A 140 12.11 -8.07 -4.14
N TYR A 141 11.61 -9.09 -4.83
CA TYR A 141 12.44 -10.14 -5.43
C TYR A 141 13.41 -9.67 -6.53
N ARG A 142 13.27 -8.43 -7.03
CA ARG A 142 14.25 -7.83 -7.94
C ARG A 142 15.37 -7.07 -7.25
N ASP A 143 15.21 -6.76 -5.96
CA ASP A 143 16.29 -6.23 -5.15
C ASP A 143 17.10 -7.40 -4.58
N ILE A 144 18.40 -7.43 -4.85
CA ILE A 144 19.26 -8.55 -4.46
C ILE A 144 19.37 -8.68 -2.93
N ASN A 145 19.31 -7.58 -2.18
CA ASN A 145 19.38 -7.64 -0.72
C ASN A 145 18.10 -8.25 -0.17
N GLU A 146 16.94 -7.78 -0.64
CA GLU A 146 15.64 -8.28 -0.21
C GLU A 146 15.40 -9.74 -0.63
N LEU A 147 15.93 -10.18 -1.78
CA LEU A 147 15.90 -11.58 -2.18
C LEU A 147 16.70 -12.47 -1.21
N ILE A 148 17.90 -12.02 -0.81
CA ILE A 148 18.71 -12.74 0.18
C ILE A 148 18.02 -12.73 1.55
N TYR A 149 17.39 -11.62 1.96
CA TYR A 149 16.62 -11.56 3.20
C TYR A 149 15.42 -12.52 3.16
N PHE A 150 14.67 -12.55 2.06
CA PHE A 150 13.59 -13.50 1.83
C PHE A 150 14.08 -14.96 1.98
N TYR A 151 15.14 -15.33 1.26
CA TYR A 151 15.71 -16.68 1.34
C TYR A 151 16.18 -17.02 2.76
N SER A 152 16.81 -16.06 3.45
CA SER A 152 17.33 -16.25 4.80
C SER A 152 16.20 -16.49 5.80
N LEU A 153 15.17 -15.64 5.80
CA LEU A 153 13.98 -15.78 6.66
C LEU A 153 13.18 -17.06 6.33
N LYS A 154 13.16 -17.47 5.05
CA LYS A 154 12.51 -18.71 4.60
C LYS A 154 13.23 -19.97 5.09
N ASN A 155 14.55 -19.95 5.21
CA ASN A 155 15.35 -21.09 5.68
C ASN A 155 15.78 -20.97 7.16
N GLY A 156 15.26 -19.98 7.89
CA GLY A 156 15.57 -19.79 9.32
C GLY A 156 17.01 -19.34 9.59
N LEU A 157 17.67 -18.71 8.62
CA LEU A 157 18.99 -18.13 8.79
C LEU A 157 18.90 -16.82 9.56
N ASN A 158 19.83 -16.61 10.50
CA ASN A 158 19.94 -15.33 11.21
C ASN A 158 20.66 -14.27 10.37
N TYR A 159 20.69 -13.03 10.86
CA TYR A 159 21.28 -11.92 10.12
C TYR A 159 22.77 -12.13 9.85
N LYS A 160 23.52 -12.68 10.83
CA LYS A 160 24.95 -12.96 10.71
C LYS A 160 25.25 -13.97 9.60
N GLN A 161 24.38 -14.96 9.41
CA GLN A 161 24.45 -15.92 8.30
C GLN A 161 24.03 -15.30 6.95
N ALA A 162 23.09 -14.37 6.96
CA ALA A 162 22.66 -13.67 5.75
C ALA A 162 23.77 -12.75 5.18
N ILE A 163 24.59 -12.13 6.02
CA ILE A 163 25.64 -11.18 5.60
C ILE A 163 26.65 -11.78 4.59
N PRO A 164 27.26 -12.95 4.83
CA PRO A 164 28.12 -13.60 3.84
C PRO A 164 27.42 -13.89 2.50
N LEU A 165 26.16 -14.34 2.53
CA LEU A 165 25.38 -14.60 1.32
C LEU A 165 25.13 -13.31 0.54
N LEU A 166 24.77 -12.24 1.24
CA LEU A 166 24.52 -10.92 0.68
C LEU A 166 25.79 -10.36 0.02
N SER A 167 26.96 -10.54 0.66
CA SER A 167 28.25 -10.16 0.09
C SER A 167 28.58 -10.95 -1.18
N LYS A 168 28.37 -12.27 -1.19
CA LYS A 168 28.59 -13.12 -2.39
C LYS A 168 27.65 -12.75 -3.52
N ALA A 169 26.35 -12.57 -3.23
CA ALA A 169 25.34 -12.19 -4.21
C ALA A 169 25.66 -10.83 -4.85
N LYS A 170 26.05 -9.82 -4.07
CA LYS A 170 26.47 -8.51 -4.59
C LYS A 170 27.65 -8.63 -5.55
N LYS A 171 28.69 -9.40 -5.19
CA LYS A 171 29.84 -9.65 -6.07
C LYS A 171 29.43 -10.30 -7.39
N ILE A 172 28.47 -11.22 -7.36
CA ILE A 172 27.91 -11.84 -8.58
C ILE A 172 27.23 -10.77 -9.45
N ILE A 173 26.42 -9.88 -8.86
CA ILE A 173 25.71 -8.81 -9.60
C ILE A 173 26.69 -7.77 -10.18
N GLU A 174 27.75 -7.44 -9.44
CA GLU A 174 28.76 -6.43 -9.80
C GLU A 174 29.78 -6.93 -10.82
N SER A 175 29.95 -8.24 -11.01
CA SER A 175 30.95 -8.76 -11.95
C SER A 175 30.66 -8.36 -13.42
N ASP A 176 31.70 -8.25 -14.26
CA ASP A 176 31.53 -7.90 -15.68
C ASP A 176 31.12 -9.11 -16.56
N ILE A 177 30.95 -10.28 -15.95
CA ILE A 177 30.52 -11.49 -16.66
C ILE A 177 29.09 -11.28 -17.18
N SER A 178 28.91 -11.48 -18.49
CA SER A 178 27.62 -11.45 -19.15
C SER A 178 26.68 -12.48 -18.52
N SER A 179 25.42 -12.11 -18.34
CA SER A 179 24.40 -13.03 -17.83
C SER A 179 24.26 -14.23 -18.78
N LYS A 180 24.24 -15.44 -18.20
CA LYS A 180 24.00 -16.68 -18.97
C LYS A 180 22.59 -16.69 -19.59
N ASN A 181 21.65 -15.99 -18.97
CA ASN A 181 20.30 -15.81 -19.47
C ASN A 181 19.88 -14.32 -19.43
N ASN A 182 19.49 -13.79 -20.59
CA ASN A 182 19.03 -12.40 -20.76
C ASN A 182 17.49 -12.29 -20.86
N ASN A 183 16.77 -13.38 -20.63
CA ASN A 183 15.31 -13.36 -20.63
C ASN A 183 14.80 -12.65 -19.37
N THR A 184 13.85 -11.75 -19.57
CA THR A 184 13.13 -11.14 -18.45
C THR A 184 12.03 -12.09 -18.01
N ILE A 185 12.01 -12.47 -16.74
CA ILE A 185 10.94 -13.27 -16.12
C ILE A 185 10.10 -12.39 -15.20
N TYR A 186 8.87 -12.80 -14.86
CA TYR A 186 8.00 -12.00 -14.00
C TYR A 186 8.54 -11.95 -12.56
N THR A 187 8.31 -10.84 -11.86
CA THR A 187 8.79 -10.67 -10.47
C THR A 187 8.25 -11.77 -9.54
N LYS A 188 7.01 -12.23 -9.78
CA LYS A 188 6.38 -13.33 -9.05
C LYS A 188 7.11 -14.66 -9.27
N GLU A 189 7.48 -14.96 -10.51
CA GLU A 189 8.22 -16.18 -10.87
C GLU A 189 9.58 -16.25 -10.18
N ILE A 190 10.29 -15.11 -10.03
CA ILE A 190 11.53 -15.04 -9.25
C ILE A 190 11.28 -15.51 -7.81
N GLY A 191 10.23 -14.98 -7.18
CA GLY A 191 9.83 -15.36 -5.82
C GLY A 191 9.50 -16.84 -5.69
N GLU A 192 8.71 -17.39 -6.62
CA GLU A 192 8.32 -18.80 -6.64
C GLU A 192 9.52 -19.74 -6.84
N GLN A 193 10.39 -19.41 -7.79
CA GLN A 193 11.61 -20.18 -8.06
C GLN A 193 12.52 -20.19 -6.84
N VAL A 194 12.82 -19.02 -6.26
CA VAL A 194 13.69 -18.92 -5.07
C VAL A 194 13.04 -19.54 -3.82
N ASN A 195 11.71 -19.51 -3.70
CA ASN A 195 11.01 -20.17 -2.61
C ASN A 195 11.24 -21.70 -2.61
N SER A 196 11.48 -22.32 -3.77
CA SER A 196 11.80 -23.75 -3.86
C SER A 196 13.26 -24.09 -3.52
N ILE A 197 14.16 -23.10 -3.61
CA ILE A 197 15.59 -23.28 -3.32
C ILE A 197 15.81 -23.35 -1.81
N SER A 198 16.63 -24.32 -1.36
CA SER A 198 16.92 -24.54 0.06
C SER A 198 18.41 -24.62 0.39
N LYS A 199 19.30 -24.53 -0.62
CA LYS A 199 20.76 -24.53 -0.42
C LYS A 199 21.38 -23.25 -0.95
N ASP A 200 22.39 -22.77 -0.22
CA ASP A 200 23.07 -21.51 -0.52
C ASP A 200 23.76 -21.52 -1.90
N LEU A 201 24.35 -22.66 -2.29
CA LEU A 201 24.98 -22.81 -3.60
C LEU A 201 23.96 -22.70 -4.74
N GLU A 202 22.83 -23.40 -4.62
CA GLU A 202 21.74 -23.37 -5.60
C GLU A 202 21.17 -21.93 -5.75
N LEU A 203 21.08 -21.18 -4.64
CA LEU A 203 20.66 -19.78 -4.67
C LEU A 203 21.65 -18.90 -5.43
N LEU A 204 22.94 -19.05 -5.16
CA LEU A 204 23.98 -18.24 -5.81
C LEU A 204 24.09 -18.58 -7.30
N GLU A 205 23.96 -19.86 -7.68
CA GLU A 205 23.89 -20.31 -9.07
C GLU A 205 22.66 -19.73 -9.78
N TYR A 206 21.50 -19.70 -9.11
CA TYR A 206 20.30 -19.05 -9.63
C TYR A 206 20.51 -17.56 -9.91
N ILE A 207 21.10 -16.84 -8.95
CA ILE A 207 21.41 -15.41 -9.07
C ILE A 207 22.38 -15.16 -10.23
N GLU A 208 23.44 -15.96 -10.35
CA GLU A 208 24.41 -15.85 -11.44
C GLU A 208 23.77 -16.07 -12.81
N THR A 209 22.89 -17.07 -12.90
CA THR A 209 22.18 -17.42 -14.14
C THR A 209 21.21 -16.32 -14.56
N ASN A 210 20.49 -15.74 -13.61
CA ASN A 210 19.41 -14.78 -13.85
C ASN A 210 19.81 -13.32 -13.59
N LYS A 211 21.11 -13.04 -13.51
CA LYS A 211 21.70 -11.74 -13.13
C LYS A 211 21.08 -10.53 -13.82
N TYR A 212 20.66 -10.66 -15.08
CA TYR A 212 19.98 -9.62 -15.84
C TYR A 212 18.69 -9.10 -15.17
N ASN A 213 17.95 -9.96 -14.48
CA ASN A 213 16.66 -9.63 -13.86
C ASN A 213 16.77 -8.73 -12.63
N PHE A 214 17.95 -8.64 -12.00
CA PHE A 214 18.24 -7.78 -10.84
C PHE A 214 18.75 -6.40 -11.24
N LYS A 215 18.99 -6.16 -12.54
CA LYS A 215 19.39 -4.85 -13.08
C LYS A 215 18.20 -4.02 -13.58
N LYS A 216 16.98 -4.57 -13.53
CA LYS A 216 15.76 -3.94 -14.06
C LYS A 216 14.75 -3.61 -12.95
N SER A 217 14.07 -2.48 -13.10
CA SER A 217 12.85 -2.15 -12.36
C SER A 217 11.64 -2.97 -12.85
N SER A 218 10.54 -2.91 -12.10
CA SER A 218 9.29 -3.65 -12.35
C SER A 218 8.58 -3.26 -13.66
N THR A 219 9.11 -3.66 -14.82
CA THR A 219 8.53 -3.35 -16.14
C THR A 219 7.06 -3.77 -16.25
N SER A 220 6.67 -4.88 -15.63
CA SER A 220 5.28 -5.37 -15.63
C SER A 220 4.31 -4.40 -14.96
N ALA A 221 4.67 -3.82 -13.81
CA ALA A 221 3.80 -2.87 -13.09
C ALA A 221 3.55 -1.60 -13.90
N ILE A 222 4.58 -1.10 -14.60
CA ILE A 222 4.45 0.07 -15.49
C ILE A 222 3.59 -0.26 -16.71
N ASN A 223 3.74 -1.46 -17.28
CA ASN A 223 2.91 -1.90 -18.41
C ASN A 223 1.44 -2.03 -18.02
N ILE A 224 1.15 -2.65 -16.87
CA ILE A 224 -0.21 -2.74 -16.32
C ILE A 224 -0.78 -1.33 -16.11
N LEU A 225 0.01 -0.43 -15.51
CA LEU A 225 -0.40 0.96 -15.31
C LEU A 225 -0.72 1.67 -16.63
N ASN A 226 0.11 1.52 -17.65
CA ASN A 226 -0.14 2.11 -18.98
C ASN A 226 -1.43 1.58 -19.61
N ASN A 227 -1.70 0.28 -19.47
CA ASN A 227 -2.93 -0.33 -19.97
C ASN A 227 -4.17 0.23 -19.26
N LEU A 228 -4.13 0.31 -17.93
CA LEU A 228 -5.21 0.91 -17.14
C LEU A 228 -5.44 2.37 -17.49
N VAL A 229 -4.37 3.18 -17.65
CA VAL A 229 -4.52 4.58 -18.05
C VAL A 229 -5.18 4.71 -19.42
N ASN A 230 -4.83 3.85 -20.37
CA ASN A 230 -5.45 3.86 -21.69
C ASN A 230 -6.93 3.44 -21.64
N GLN A 231 -7.29 2.48 -20.80
CA GLN A 231 -8.68 2.08 -20.58
C GLN A 231 -9.46 3.21 -19.88
N ALA A 232 -8.92 3.73 -18.78
CA ALA A 232 -9.51 4.81 -18.00
C ALA A 232 -9.77 6.06 -18.86
N LYS A 233 -8.85 6.44 -19.75
CA LYS A 233 -9.06 7.56 -20.67
C LYS A 233 -10.25 7.35 -21.61
N LYS A 234 -10.46 6.13 -22.12
CA LYS A 234 -11.61 5.82 -22.98
C LYS A 234 -12.92 5.94 -22.20
N LEU A 235 -12.98 5.29 -21.03
CA LEU A 235 -14.13 5.33 -20.13
C LEU A 235 -14.44 6.77 -19.68
N ALA A 236 -13.42 7.58 -19.38
CA ALA A 236 -13.60 9.00 -19.04
C ALA A 236 -14.24 9.83 -20.15
N VAL A 237 -13.89 9.55 -21.40
CA VAL A 237 -14.53 10.21 -22.55
C VAL A 237 -15.99 9.78 -22.66
N GLU A 238 -16.27 8.48 -22.53
CA GLU A 238 -17.63 7.94 -22.61
C GLU A 238 -18.52 8.46 -21.48
N GLU A 239 -18.03 8.40 -20.24
CA GLU A 239 -18.69 8.96 -19.06
C GLU A 239 -19.02 10.45 -19.26
N SER A 240 -18.05 11.25 -19.72
CA SER A 240 -18.26 12.69 -19.95
C SER A 240 -19.40 12.98 -20.94
N ILE A 241 -19.60 12.10 -21.92
CA ILE A 241 -20.65 12.24 -22.93
C ILE A 241 -21.99 11.79 -22.36
N ILE A 242 -22.03 10.62 -21.72
CA ILE A 242 -23.25 10.02 -21.15
C ILE A 242 -23.88 10.95 -20.11
N PHE A 243 -23.04 11.54 -19.25
CA PHE A 243 -23.50 12.42 -18.17
C PHE A 243 -23.46 13.92 -18.53
N ASN A 244 -23.17 14.27 -19.80
CA ASN A 244 -23.12 15.65 -20.30
C ASN A 244 -22.25 16.60 -19.44
N LEU A 245 -21.07 16.14 -19.04
CA LEU A 245 -20.14 16.91 -18.21
C LEU A 245 -19.55 18.10 -18.98
N ASP A 246 -19.34 19.26 -18.33
CA ASP A 246 -18.78 20.45 -18.98
C ASP A 246 -17.25 20.35 -19.13
N THR A 247 -16.83 19.64 -20.17
CA THR A 247 -15.40 19.40 -20.46
C THR A 247 -14.98 19.93 -21.83
N LYS A 248 -15.72 20.89 -22.39
CA LYS A 248 -15.54 21.36 -23.79
C LYS A 248 -14.15 21.94 -24.06
N ASN A 249 -13.52 22.52 -23.05
CA ASN A 249 -12.21 23.18 -23.16
C ASN A 249 -11.03 22.27 -22.75
N MET A 250 -11.29 21.01 -22.43
CA MET A 250 -10.26 20.08 -21.96
C MET A 250 -9.76 19.16 -23.08
N ASP A 251 -8.46 18.91 -23.11
CA ASP A 251 -7.89 17.87 -23.97
C ASP A 251 -8.26 16.49 -23.42
N LYS A 252 -9.20 15.82 -24.09
CA LYS A 252 -9.69 14.48 -23.74
C LYS A 252 -8.62 13.39 -23.73
N SER A 253 -7.48 13.62 -24.40
CA SER A 253 -6.35 12.69 -24.40
C SER A 253 -5.39 12.91 -23.24
N SER A 254 -5.52 14.03 -22.52
CA SER A 254 -4.62 14.44 -21.45
C SER A 254 -4.83 13.64 -20.16
N MET A 255 -3.79 13.60 -19.32
CA MET A 255 -3.93 13.07 -17.96
C MET A 255 -4.79 14.01 -17.09
N ASP A 256 -4.76 15.32 -17.36
CA ASP A 256 -5.54 16.31 -16.62
C ASP A 256 -7.04 16.06 -16.77
N PHE A 257 -7.50 15.74 -18.00
CA PHE A 257 -8.87 15.33 -18.24
C PHE A 257 -9.23 14.06 -17.48
N LEU A 258 -8.37 13.03 -17.49
CA LEU A 258 -8.65 11.80 -16.76
C LEU A 258 -8.79 12.06 -15.25
N ILE A 259 -7.86 12.79 -14.64
CA ILE A 259 -7.90 13.11 -13.21
C ILE A 259 -9.15 13.94 -12.87
N TYR A 260 -9.50 14.88 -13.74
CA TYR A 260 -10.70 15.70 -13.59
C TYR A 260 -11.97 14.84 -13.53
N ILE A 261 -12.10 13.85 -14.42
CA ILE A 261 -13.27 12.94 -14.46
C ILE A 261 -13.27 11.97 -13.27
N ILE A 262 -12.11 11.39 -12.92
CA ILE A 262 -12.00 10.46 -11.77
C ILE A 262 -12.52 11.12 -10.49
N HIS A 263 -12.09 12.37 -10.23
CA HIS A 263 -12.50 13.09 -9.03
C HIS A 263 -13.81 13.86 -9.19
N ASP A 264 -14.30 13.98 -10.43
CA ASP A 264 -15.49 14.75 -10.79
C ASP A 264 -15.51 16.11 -10.08
N LEU A 265 -14.44 16.88 -10.31
CA LEU A 265 -14.30 18.23 -9.77
C LEU A 265 -15.30 19.15 -10.48
N ARG A 266 -16.59 18.99 -10.18
CA ARG A 266 -17.67 19.83 -10.69
C ARG A 266 -17.36 21.27 -10.26
N SER A 267 -17.12 22.14 -11.24
CA SER A 267 -16.84 23.57 -11.03
C SER A 267 -18.08 24.36 -10.59
N GLU A 268 -19.24 23.71 -10.54
CA GLU A 268 -20.36 24.24 -9.79
C GLU A 268 -20.01 24.13 -8.32
N LYS A 269 -19.59 25.28 -7.78
CA LYS A 269 -19.93 25.71 -6.43
C LYS A 269 -21.18 24.95 -5.97
N ILE A 270 -20.99 23.80 -5.32
CA ILE A 270 -21.84 23.45 -4.19
C ILE A 270 -21.73 24.71 -3.38
N SER A 271 -22.80 25.49 -3.39
CA SER A 271 -22.94 26.66 -2.56
C SER A 271 -22.41 26.22 -1.21
N LYS A 272 -21.24 26.75 -0.83
CA LYS A 272 -20.71 26.76 0.54
C LYS A 272 -21.80 27.46 1.36
N SER A 273 -22.88 26.75 1.58
CA SER A 273 -24.01 27.14 2.41
C SER A 273 -23.58 26.72 3.79
N ASN A 274 -22.60 27.47 4.32
CA ASN A 274 -22.26 27.49 5.74
C ASN A 274 -22.02 26.12 6.42
N SER A 275 -21.56 25.09 5.72
CA SER A 275 -20.97 23.91 6.38
C SER A 275 -19.48 24.16 6.57
N SER A 276 -19.07 24.30 7.83
CA SER A 276 -17.68 24.09 8.23
C SER A 276 -17.20 22.75 7.64
N SER A 277 -16.00 22.73 7.04
CA SER A 277 -15.34 21.48 6.60
C SER A 277 -15.53 20.39 7.66
N ILE A 278 -16.03 19.23 7.25
CA ILE A 278 -16.31 18.11 8.16
C ILE A 278 -14.99 17.50 8.64
N VAL A 279 -13.93 17.64 7.85
CA VAL A 279 -12.60 17.08 8.09
C VAL A 279 -11.77 18.04 8.94
N SER A 280 -11.21 17.54 10.05
CA SER A 280 -10.26 18.30 10.84
C SER A 280 -8.93 18.49 10.10
N ASN A 281 -8.40 19.71 10.12
CA ASN A 281 -7.09 20.03 9.49
C ASN A 281 -5.90 19.22 10.08
N ASP A 282 -6.10 18.62 11.26
CA ASP A 282 -5.08 17.86 11.99
C ASP A 282 -5.20 16.32 11.83
N GLY A 283 -6.20 15.84 11.08
CA GLY A 283 -6.45 14.42 10.86
C GLY A 283 -5.26 13.68 10.24
N ASN A 284 -4.79 12.62 10.91
CA ASN A 284 -3.73 11.73 10.38
C ASN A 284 -4.20 11.00 9.11
N PHE A 285 -5.52 10.87 8.92
CA PHE A 285 -6.12 10.24 7.75
C PHE A 285 -5.80 10.96 6.43
N LYS A 286 -6.03 12.29 6.37
CA LYS A 286 -5.67 13.14 5.24
C LYS A 286 -4.18 12.96 4.89
N LYS A 287 -3.31 12.93 5.90
CA LYS A 287 -1.86 12.72 5.72
C LYS A 287 -1.52 11.33 5.17
N ILE A 288 -2.17 10.26 5.64
CA ILE A 288 -1.87 8.87 5.24
C ILE A 288 -2.40 8.58 3.83
N ILE A 289 -3.64 8.98 3.52
CA ILE A 289 -4.21 8.80 2.18
C ILE A 289 -3.46 9.65 1.17
N PHE A 290 -3.22 10.93 1.45
CA PHE A 290 -2.65 11.83 0.44
C PHE A 290 -1.15 11.73 0.24
N LYS A 291 -0.42 11.10 1.17
CA LYS A 291 0.97 10.77 0.92
C LYS A 291 1.06 9.94 -0.36
N ASN A 292 1.79 10.42 -1.37
CA ASN A 292 1.94 9.77 -2.68
C ASN A 292 0.61 9.50 -3.42
N TYR A 293 -0.44 10.29 -3.17
CA TYR A 293 -1.70 10.13 -3.89
C TYR A 293 -1.53 10.31 -5.40
N PRO A 294 -2.31 9.60 -6.23
CA PRO A 294 -2.17 9.71 -7.68
C PRO A 294 -2.67 11.06 -8.20
N THR A 295 -1.77 12.03 -8.30
CA THR A 295 -1.99 13.33 -8.93
C THR A 295 -1.31 13.41 -10.29
N LYS A 296 -1.52 14.50 -11.03
CA LYS A 296 -0.76 14.83 -12.25
C LYS A 296 0.75 14.71 -12.04
N ILE A 297 1.26 15.24 -10.91
CA ILE A 297 2.69 15.21 -10.57
C ILE A 297 3.13 13.75 -10.33
N THR A 298 2.33 12.96 -9.60
CA THR A 298 2.62 11.55 -9.35
C THR A 298 2.71 10.76 -10.66
N PHE A 299 1.74 10.91 -11.56
CA PHE A 299 1.77 10.25 -12.86
C PHE A 299 2.91 10.73 -13.76
N SER A 300 3.19 12.04 -13.77
CA SER A 300 4.35 12.60 -14.49
C SER A 300 5.68 12.01 -13.98
N ASN A 301 5.83 11.89 -12.66
CA ASN A 301 7.00 11.26 -12.04
C ASN A 301 7.13 9.80 -12.45
N ILE A 302 6.01 9.04 -12.46
CA ILE A 302 5.99 7.64 -12.89
C ILE A 302 6.40 7.51 -14.37
N PHE A 303 5.75 8.22 -15.29
CA PHE A 303 6.04 8.06 -16.73
C PHE A 303 7.42 8.56 -17.14
N ASN A 304 7.97 9.54 -16.41
CA ASN A 304 9.31 10.05 -16.67
C ASN A 304 10.40 9.27 -15.90
N ASN A 305 10.06 8.17 -15.22
CA ASN A 305 10.99 7.40 -14.39
C ASN A 305 11.74 8.23 -13.34
N LYS A 306 11.04 9.20 -12.73
CA LYS A 306 11.58 10.10 -11.71
C LYS A 306 11.05 9.72 -10.34
N HIS A 307 11.96 9.36 -9.42
CA HIS A 307 11.64 9.11 -8.00
C HIS A 307 10.45 8.16 -7.76
N ILE A 308 10.30 7.13 -8.60
CA ILE A 308 9.20 6.17 -8.47
C ILE A 308 9.34 5.39 -7.17
N THR A 309 8.33 5.47 -6.30
CA THR A 309 8.22 4.62 -5.12
C THR A 309 7.18 3.52 -5.33
N PHE A 310 7.30 2.44 -4.57
CA PHE A 310 6.30 1.36 -4.58
C PHE A 310 4.91 1.87 -4.22
N ASP A 311 4.80 2.69 -3.18
CA ASP A 311 3.55 3.28 -2.71
C ASP A 311 2.87 4.14 -3.78
N MET A 312 3.63 5.00 -4.49
CA MET A 312 3.11 5.78 -5.63
C MET A 312 2.51 4.89 -6.70
N LEU A 313 3.24 3.87 -7.17
CA LEU A 313 2.74 2.96 -8.21
C LEU A 313 1.52 2.18 -7.73
N ARG A 314 1.53 1.67 -6.49
CA ARG A 314 0.42 0.88 -5.95
C ARG A 314 -0.84 1.71 -5.82
N LYS A 315 -0.73 2.93 -5.27
CA LYS A 315 -1.87 3.84 -5.15
C LYS A 315 -2.43 4.22 -6.52
N SER A 316 -1.58 4.45 -7.52
CA SER A 316 -2.02 4.72 -8.89
C SER A 316 -2.75 3.54 -9.51
N LEU A 317 -2.28 2.30 -9.31
CA LEU A 317 -2.96 1.11 -9.80
C LEU A 317 -4.32 0.90 -9.13
N VAL A 318 -4.41 1.05 -7.80
CA VAL A 318 -5.68 0.89 -7.08
C VAL A 318 -6.71 1.95 -7.50
N LEU A 319 -6.32 3.22 -7.57
CA LEU A 319 -7.22 4.29 -8.03
C LEU A 319 -7.73 4.03 -9.45
N LEU A 320 -6.83 3.67 -10.37
CA LEU A 320 -7.21 3.42 -11.75
C LEU A 320 -8.07 2.16 -11.88
N SER A 321 -7.73 1.08 -11.17
CA SER A 321 -8.53 -0.16 -11.14
C SER A 321 -9.96 0.11 -10.66
N PHE A 322 -10.09 0.85 -9.56
CA PHE A 322 -11.39 1.27 -9.03
C PHE A 322 -12.18 2.07 -10.05
N TYR A 323 -11.58 3.11 -10.62
CA TYR A 323 -12.27 3.94 -11.60
C TYR A 323 -12.64 3.16 -12.86
N THR A 324 -11.72 2.38 -13.44
CA THR A 324 -11.99 1.62 -14.67
C THR A 324 -13.11 0.62 -14.47
N PHE A 325 -13.12 -0.09 -13.33
CA PHE A 325 -14.13 -1.09 -13.03
C PHE A 325 -15.51 -0.47 -12.87
N TRP A 326 -15.63 0.54 -12.00
CA TRP A 326 -16.93 1.14 -11.70
C TRP A 326 -17.44 2.09 -12.78
N ALA A 327 -16.57 2.71 -13.58
CA ALA A 327 -16.99 3.48 -14.74
C ALA A 327 -17.57 2.56 -15.83
N ASP A 328 -16.94 1.40 -16.08
CA ASP A 328 -17.46 0.41 -17.02
C ASP A 328 -18.84 -0.10 -16.59
N ILE A 329 -18.99 -0.50 -15.32
CA ILE A 329 -20.29 -0.89 -14.73
C ILE A 329 -21.34 0.20 -14.90
N CYS A 330 -20.99 1.45 -14.60
CA CYS A 330 -21.91 2.58 -14.70
C CYS A 330 -22.35 2.85 -16.14
N ILE A 331 -21.41 2.81 -17.09
CA ILE A 331 -21.66 3.01 -18.53
C ILE A 331 -22.53 1.87 -19.10
N ASN A 332 -22.20 0.63 -18.74
CA ASN A 332 -22.90 -0.57 -19.21
C ASN A 332 -24.19 -0.88 -18.44
N LYS A 333 -24.44 -0.17 -17.33
CA LYS A 333 -25.60 -0.33 -16.44
C LYS A 333 -25.70 -1.76 -15.88
N ASP A 334 -24.56 -2.31 -15.47
CA ASP A 334 -24.48 -3.62 -14.81
C ASP A 334 -24.90 -3.49 -13.33
N ASP A 335 -26.00 -4.12 -12.94
CA ASP A 335 -26.54 -4.11 -11.59
C ASP A 335 -26.27 -5.42 -10.82
N SER A 336 -25.28 -6.20 -11.27
CA SER A 336 -24.92 -7.46 -10.62
C SER A 336 -24.55 -7.25 -9.14
N PRO A 337 -25.17 -8.02 -8.21
CA PRO A 337 -24.95 -7.84 -6.77
C PRO A 337 -23.52 -8.22 -6.34
N ASP A 338 -22.82 -9.02 -7.16
CA ASP A 338 -21.47 -9.51 -6.88
C ASP A 338 -20.37 -8.54 -7.36
N ASN A 339 -20.72 -7.39 -7.94
CA ASN A 339 -19.74 -6.45 -8.51
C ASN A 339 -18.67 -5.99 -7.51
N SER A 340 -19.03 -5.83 -6.23
CA SER A 340 -18.08 -5.50 -5.16
C SER A 340 -17.04 -6.62 -4.94
N ILE A 341 -17.48 -7.87 -4.99
CA ILE A 341 -16.64 -9.07 -4.85
C ILE A 341 -15.73 -9.21 -6.07
N VAL A 342 -16.29 -9.05 -7.28
CA VAL A 342 -15.54 -9.10 -8.55
C VAL A 342 -14.45 -8.03 -8.57
N PHE A 343 -14.78 -6.78 -8.20
CA PHE A 343 -13.81 -5.69 -8.08
C PHE A 343 -12.60 -6.08 -7.22
N VAL A 344 -12.86 -6.65 -6.04
CA VAL A 344 -11.82 -7.04 -5.08
C VAL A 344 -10.94 -8.16 -5.66
N HIS A 345 -11.54 -9.14 -6.33
CA HIS A 345 -10.78 -10.23 -6.96
C HIS A 345 -9.91 -9.73 -8.10
N GLU A 346 -10.48 -9.00 -9.05
CA GLU A 346 -9.75 -8.48 -10.21
C GLU A 346 -8.63 -7.51 -9.81
N THR A 347 -8.91 -6.60 -8.88
CA THR A 347 -7.90 -5.67 -8.36
C THR A 347 -6.78 -6.42 -7.66
N ASN A 348 -7.09 -7.46 -6.89
CA ASN A 348 -6.07 -8.27 -6.21
C ASN A 348 -5.21 -9.07 -7.20
N ASP A 349 -5.80 -9.63 -8.25
CA ASP A 349 -5.06 -10.37 -9.27
C ASP A 349 -4.13 -9.44 -10.06
N MET A 350 -4.62 -8.26 -10.45
CA MET A 350 -3.82 -7.20 -11.06
C MET A 350 -2.66 -6.76 -10.15
N LEU A 351 -2.91 -6.54 -8.85
CA LEU A 351 -1.86 -6.16 -7.89
C LEU A 351 -0.81 -7.27 -7.75
N ILE A 352 -1.22 -8.54 -7.71
CA ILE A 352 -0.30 -9.69 -7.68
C ILE A 352 0.55 -9.74 -8.95
N GLU A 353 -0.04 -9.54 -10.13
CA GLU A 353 0.66 -9.51 -11.41
C GLU A 353 1.69 -8.36 -11.44
N ALA A 354 1.34 -7.21 -10.88
CA ALA A 354 2.23 -6.06 -10.70
C ALA A 354 3.30 -6.30 -9.61
N GLY A 355 3.27 -7.43 -8.89
CA GLY A 355 4.18 -7.76 -7.81
C GLY A 355 3.97 -6.89 -6.56
N MET A 356 2.71 -6.62 -6.23
CA MET A 356 2.26 -5.80 -5.12
C MET A 356 1.36 -6.58 -4.16
N ASN A 357 1.15 -6.01 -2.97
CA ASN A 357 0.28 -6.61 -1.97
C ASN A 357 -1.19 -6.40 -2.36
N ARG A 358 -2.03 -7.40 -2.05
CA ARG A 358 -3.49 -7.34 -2.12
C ARG A 358 -4.05 -6.12 -1.37
N LEU A 359 -5.30 -5.76 -1.65
CA LEU A 359 -6.07 -4.81 -0.85
C LEU A 359 -6.14 -5.30 0.60
N TYR A 360 -5.91 -4.39 1.53
CA TYR A 360 -5.90 -4.67 2.96
C TYR A 360 -6.81 -3.67 3.70
N PRO A 361 -7.91 -4.10 4.34
CA PRO A 361 -8.85 -3.20 5.04
C PRO A 361 -8.20 -2.42 6.19
N GLY A 362 -7.09 -2.91 6.75
CA GLY A 362 -6.34 -2.16 7.75
C GLY A 362 -5.52 -1.00 7.19
N ASN A 363 -5.32 -0.93 5.88
CA ASN A 363 -4.69 0.20 5.22
C ASN A 363 -5.77 1.26 4.91
N PRO A 364 -5.65 2.50 5.42
CA PRO A 364 -6.67 3.53 5.21
C PRO A 364 -6.95 3.84 3.74
N PHE A 365 -5.92 3.79 2.88
CA PHE A 365 -6.08 4.03 1.46
C PHE A 365 -6.91 2.92 0.79
N ASP A 366 -6.62 1.66 1.11
CA ASP A 366 -7.39 0.53 0.56
C ASP A 366 -8.80 0.48 1.13
N TRP A 367 -8.96 0.80 2.43
CA TRP A 367 -10.25 0.85 3.10
C TRP A 367 -11.22 1.80 2.40
N LEU A 368 -10.75 2.98 1.95
CA LEU A 368 -11.56 3.91 1.16
C LEU A 368 -12.19 3.23 -0.07
N PHE A 369 -11.40 2.54 -0.88
CA PHE A 369 -11.90 1.89 -2.09
C PHE A 369 -12.75 0.66 -1.79
N LEU A 370 -12.40 -0.10 -0.76
CA LEU A 370 -13.22 -1.23 -0.31
C LEU A 370 -14.58 -0.73 0.20
N TYR A 371 -14.61 0.34 0.98
CA TYR A 371 -15.84 0.96 1.48
C TYR A 371 -16.71 1.44 0.32
N CYS A 372 -16.16 2.29 -0.57
CA CYS A 372 -16.93 2.81 -1.71
C CYS A 372 -17.46 1.67 -2.59
N SER A 373 -16.70 0.59 -2.76
CA SER A 373 -17.14 -0.56 -3.57
C SER A 373 -18.32 -1.34 -2.96
N ASN A 374 -18.65 -1.12 -1.69
CA ASN A 374 -19.79 -1.76 -1.02
C ASN A 374 -21.01 -0.82 -0.87
N THR A 375 -20.93 0.43 -1.33
CA THR A 375 -22.09 1.34 -1.31
C THR A 375 -22.94 1.21 -2.58
N SER A 376 -24.15 1.76 -2.53
CA SER A 376 -25.08 1.76 -3.67
C SER A 376 -24.52 2.47 -4.91
N TYR A 377 -23.69 3.50 -4.72
CA TYR A 377 -23.10 4.31 -5.81
C TYR A 377 -21.60 4.53 -5.59
N PRO A 378 -20.74 3.55 -5.95
CA PRO A 378 -19.32 3.58 -5.60
C PRO A 378 -18.54 4.81 -6.09
N LEU A 379 -18.74 5.22 -7.35
CA LEU A 379 -18.07 6.40 -7.91
C LEU A 379 -18.51 7.69 -7.23
N ASP A 380 -19.82 7.87 -7.02
CA ASP A 380 -20.36 9.08 -6.39
C ASP A 380 -19.92 9.17 -4.94
N THR A 381 -20.00 8.07 -4.18
CA THR A 381 -19.49 7.99 -2.81
C THR A 381 -18.01 8.36 -2.74
N PHE A 382 -17.18 7.81 -3.64
CA PHE A 382 -15.77 8.17 -3.71
C PHE A 382 -15.56 9.66 -3.98
N ARG A 383 -16.29 10.23 -4.95
CA ARG A 383 -16.20 11.64 -5.35
C ARG A 383 -16.61 12.57 -4.21
N GLU A 384 -17.69 12.26 -3.51
CA GLU A 384 -18.16 13.02 -2.35
C GLU A 384 -17.11 13.03 -1.23
N ILE A 385 -16.56 11.86 -0.86
CA ILE A 385 -15.48 11.75 0.14
C ILE A 385 -14.27 12.56 -0.30
N ILE A 386 -13.84 12.40 -1.55
CA ILE A 386 -12.65 13.07 -2.07
C ILE A 386 -12.85 14.59 -2.12
N SER A 387 -14.04 15.09 -2.45
CA SER A 387 -14.36 16.52 -2.48
C SER A 387 -14.31 17.18 -1.09
N GLU A 388 -14.62 16.44 -0.03
CA GLU A 388 -14.58 16.94 1.36
C GLU A 388 -13.15 16.96 1.93
N ILE A 389 -12.27 16.09 1.44
CA ILE A 389 -10.90 15.93 1.99
C ILE A 389 -9.87 16.70 1.14
N LEU A 390 -10.08 16.79 -0.18
CA LEU A 390 -9.31 17.66 -1.06
C LEU A 390 -9.84 19.09 -0.95
N ASP A 391 -9.25 19.89 -0.07
CA ASP A 391 -9.29 21.34 -0.28
C ASP A 391 -8.70 21.66 -1.67
N ASP A 392 -9.01 22.85 -2.21
CA ASP A 392 -8.66 23.39 -3.55
C ASP A 392 -7.15 23.32 -3.98
N ASP A 393 -6.29 22.63 -3.23
CA ASP A 393 -4.83 22.49 -3.39
C ASP A 393 -4.38 21.36 -4.35
N LEU A 394 -5.25 20.74 -5.17
CA LEU A 394 -4.81 19.84 -6.26
C LEU A 394 -4.29 20.55 -7.52
N GLY A 395 -3.90 21.83 -7.40
CA GLY A 395 -3.24 22.60 -8.46
C GLY A 395 -1.91 22.01 -8.92
#